data_AF-A0A6J7N0G4-F1
#
_entry.id   AF-A0A6J7N0G4-F1
#
_cell.length_a   1.000
_cell.length_b   1.000
_cell.length_c   1.000
_cell.angle_alpha   90.00
_cell.angle_beta   90.00
_cell.angle_gamma   90.00
#
_symmetry.space_group_name_H-M   'P 1'
#
loop_
_entity.id
_entity.type
_entity.pdbx_description
1 polymer ?
#
loop_
_entity_poly.entity_id
_entity_poly.type
_entity_poly.pdbx_seq_one_letter_code
_entity_poly.pdbx_strand_id
1 'polypeptide(L)'
;MCYLAGEFRVGGSDVFLGNLVIDQIPEPIKVWISLPQFEYWKHTHLTIDLVPGRGAGFSLEAPEGFRFLIRSRLFTDEEWALLENSPVLTGAYEG
;
A
#
# COMPACT_ATOMS: atom_id res chain seq x y z
N MET A 1 -2.47 -0.18 -7.47
CA MET A 1 -3.76 0.29 -8.02
C MET A 1 -4.47 1.04 -6.90
N CYS A 2 -5.24 2.07 -7.23
CA CYS A 2 -6.00 2.90 -6.31
C CYS A 2 -7.48 2.85 -6.70
N TYR A 3 -8.34 2.66 -5.71
CA TYR A 3 -9.79 2.51 -5.86
C TYR A 3 -10.48 3.38 -4.81
N LEU A 4 -11.74 3.76 -5.04
CA LEU A 4 -12.53 4.39 -3.98
C LEU A 4 -12.75 3.39 -2.84
N ALA A 5 -12.90 3.91 -1.62
CA ALA A 5 -13.17 3.07 -0.46
C ALA A 5 -14.45 2.24 -0.68
N GLY A 6 -14.32 0.91 -0.50
CA GLY A 6 -15.43 -0.03 -0.71
C GLY A 6 -15.57 -0.58 -2.13
N GLU A 7 -14.86 -0.04 -3.13
CA GLU A 7 -14.94 -0.53 -4.52
C GLU A 7 -13.97 -1.68 -4.83
N PHE A 8 -13.03 -1.96 -3.93
CA PHE A 8 -12.15 -3.12 -4.00
C PHE A 8 -12.32 -3.99 -2.75
N ARG A 9 -12.58 -5.28 -2.95
CA ARG A 9 -12.70 -6.25 -1.85
C ARG A 9 -11.33 -6.84 -1.54
N VAL A 10 -10.84 -6.58 -0.33
CA VAL A 10 -9.65 -7.24 0.22
C VAL A 10 -9.98 -8.64 0.73
N GLY A 11 -9.07 -9.58 0.55
CA GLY A 11 -9.17 -10.97 1.00
C GLY A 11 -8.27 -11.27 2.19
N GLY A 12 -8.41 -12.48 2.75
CA GLY A 12 -7.62 -12.92 3.92
C GLY A 12 -6.11 -13.01 3.69
N SER A 13 -5.68 -13.03 2.43
CA SER A 13 -4.27 -13.03 2.01
C SER A 13 -3.76 -11.65 1.59
N ASP A 14 -4.55 -10.59 1.76
CA ASP A 14 -4.10 -9.21 1.56
C ASP A 14 -3.63 -8.66 2.92
N VAL A 15 -2.37 -8.25 2.97
CA VAL A 15 -1.71 -7.69 4.15
C VAL A 15 -1.90 -6.18 4.16
N PHE A 16 -2.35 -5.64 5.30
CA PHE A 16 -2.46 -4.21 5.53
C PHE A 16 -1.09 -3.63 5.86
N LEU A 17 -0.61 -2.70 5.04
CA LEU A 17 0.67 -2.01 5.25
C LEU A 17 0.53 -0.75 6.11
N GLY A 18 -0.67 -0.17 6.18
CA GLY A 18 -0.94 1.02 6.95
C GLY A 18 -1.83 2.02 6.21
N ASN A 19 -1.96 3.19 6.83
CA ASN A 19 -2.76 4.31 6.34
C ASN A 19 -1.84 5.37 5.75
N LEU A 20 -2.07 5.75 4.49
CA LEU A 20 -1.49 6.94 3.89
C LEU A 20 -2.39 8.14 4.21
N VAL A 21 -1.84 9.11 4.94
CA VAL A 21 -2.53 10.36 5.29
C VAL A 21 -2.04 11.47 4.35
N ILE A 22 -2.97 12.16 3.71
CA ILE A 22 -2.70 13.28 2.82
C ILE A 22 -3.55 14.45 3.32
N ASP A 23 -2.95 15.59 3.63
CA ASP A 23 -3.64 16.72 4.29
C ASP A 23 -4.91 17.18 3.57
N GLN A 24 -4.98 17.01 2.24
CA GLN A 24 -6.12 17.40 1.41
C GLN A 24 -7.24 16.35 1.36
N ILE A 25 -7.04 15.17 1.95
CA ILE A 25 -7.99 14.06 1.96
C ILE A 25 -8.38 13.77 3.42
N PRO A 26 -9.65 14.00 3.81
CA PRO A 26 -10.07 13.83 5.20
C PRO A 26 -9.89 12.40 5.73
N GLU A 27 -10.19 11.40 4.90
CA GLU A 27 -10.08 9.99 5.27
C GLU A 27 -8.71 9.41 4.89
N PRO A 28 -8.06 8.63 5.78
CA PRO A 28 -6.83 7.93 5.42
C PRO A 28 -7.05 6.90 4.32
N ILE A 29 -6.10 6.81 3.40
CA ILE A 29 -6.09 5.82 2.33
C ILE A 29 -5.44 4.55 2.84
N LYS A 30 -6.19 3.44 2.89
CA LYS A 30 -5.65 2.14 3.28
C LYS A 30 -4.75 1.57 2.18
N VAL A 31 -3.55 1.13 2.55
CA VAL A 31 -2.59 0.49 1.63
C VAL A 31 -2.54 -1.01 1.92
N TRP A 32 -2.74 -1.81 0.89
CA TRP A 32 -2.76 -3.27 0.95
C TRP A 32 -1.77 -3.87 -0.05
N ILE A 33 -1.25 -5.05 0.27
CA ILE A 33 -0.38 -5.83 -0.62
C ILE A 33 -0.68 -7.32 -0.46
N SER A 34 -0.50 -8.12 -1.51
CA SER A 34 -0.66 -9.58 -1.40
C SER A 34 0.38 -10.18 -0.45
N LEU A 35 0.02 -11.25 0.28
CA LEU A 35 0.92 -11.93 1.22
C LEU A 35 2.27 -12.36 0.58
N PRO A 36 2.32 -12.94 -0.63
CA PRO A 36 3.61 -13.29 -1.24
C PRO A 36 4.50 -12.08 -1.52
N GLN A 37 3.90 -10.95 -1.93
CA GLN A 37 4.66 -9.71 -2.13
C GLN A 37 5.08 -9.08 -0.79
N PHE A 38 4.24 -9.17 0.25
CA PHE A 38 4.60 -8.76 1.60
C PHE A 38 5.85 -9.51 2.08
N GLU A 39 5.88 -10.83 1.98
CA GLU A 39 7.06 -11.61 2.40
C GLU A 39 8.34 -11.18 1.68
N TYR A 40 8.22 -10.81 0.42
CA TYR A 40 9.35 -10.30 -0.36
C TYR A 40 9.75 -8.86 -0.02
N TRP A 41 8.82 -8.00 0.41
CA TRP A 41 9.06 -6.56 0.64
C TRP A 41 9.01 -6.11 2.10
N LYS A 42 8.70 -6.98 3.06
CA LYS A 42 8.48 -6.60 4.47
C LYS A 42 9.65 -5.89 5.13
N HIS A 43 10.86 -6.10 4.62
CA HIS A 43 12.09 -5.46 5.08
C HIS A 43 12.40 -4.13 4.35
N THR A 44 11.40 -3.54 3.68
CA THR A 44 11.57 -2.31 2.89
C THR A 44 10.60 -1.20 3.29
N HIS A 45 11.12 0.03 3.36
CA HIS A 45 10.31 1.23 3.33
C HIS A 45 9.83 1.47 1.89
N LEU A 46 8.52 1.56 1.71
CA LEU A 46 7.90 1.84 0.41
C LEU A 46 7.50 3.31 0.30
N THR A 47 7.95 3.95 -0.78
CA THR A 47 7.48 5.27 -1.19
C THR A 47 6.59 5.12 -2.41
N ILE A 48 5.41 5.74 -2.37
CA ILE A 48 4.43 5.71 -3.46
C ILE A 48 4.39 7.10 -4.11
N ASP A 49 4.95 7.23 -5.30
CA ASP A 49 4.88 8.47 -6.08
C ASP A 49 3.69 8.44 -7.04
N LEU A 50 3.12 9.61 -7.31
CA LEU A 50 2.25 9.85 -8.45
C LEU A 50 3.04 10.59 -9.53
N VAL A 51 3.21 9.98 -10.70
CA VAL A 51 4.00 10.56 -11.79
C VAL A 51 3.21 10.56 -13.10
N PRO A 52 3.49 11.49 -14.04
CA PRO A 52 2.86 11.46 -15.35
C PRO A 52 3.13 10.14 -16.08
N GLY A 53 2.12 9.59 -16.75
CA GLY A 53 2.26 8.39 -17.56
C GLY A 53 1.02 7.51 -17.59
N ARG A 54 1.13 6.37 -18.28
CA ARG A 54 0.02 5.42 -18.41
C ARG A 54 -0.08 4.54 -17.16
N GLY A 55 -1.13 4.75 -16.36
CA GLY A 55 -1.48 3.92 -15.20
C GLY A 55 -2.09 2.57 -15.57
N ALA A 56 -2.41 1.77 -14.55
CA ALA A 56 -3.17 0.54 -14.72
C ALA A 56 -4.63 0.88 -15.05
N GLY A 57 -5.22 0.23 -16.06
CA GLY A 57 -6.50 0.66 -16.65
C GLY A 57 -7.71 0.75 -15.71
N PHE A 58 -7.67 0.14 -14.53
CA PHE A 58 -8.74 0.16 -13.53
C PHE A 58 -8.42 1.04 -12.31
N SER A 59 -7.32 1.78 -12.33
CA SER A 59 -6.83 2.58 -11.20
C SER A 59 -7.27 4.04 -11.36
N LEU A 60 -7.66 4.70 -10.26
CA LEU A 60 -8.26 6.04 -10.27
C LEU A 60 -7.43 7.12 -10.97
N GLU A 61 -6.11 7.01 -10.95
CA GLU A 61 -5.19 7.98 -11.54
C GLU A 61 -5.01 7.84 -13.06
N ALA A 62 -5.36 6.67 -13.61
CA ALA A 62 -5.13 6.35 -15.01
C ALA A 62 -5.87 7.28 -16.00
N PRO A 63 -7.18 7.60 -15.84
CA PRO A 63 -7.87 8.55 -16.73
C PRO A 63 -7.32 9.99 -16.63
N GLU A 64 -6.65 10.32 -15.52
CA GLU A 64 -6.04 11.64 -15.30
C GLU A 64 -4.64 11.76 -15.95
N GLY A 65 -4.16 10.73 -16.65
CA GLY A 65 -2.86 10.74 -17.32
C GLY A 65 -1.66 10.52 -16.38
N PHE A 66 -1.92 9.93 -15.21
CA PHE A 66 -0.89 9.60 -14.23
C PHE A 66 -0.75 8.08 -14.03
N ARG A 67 0.31 7.71 -13.30
CA ARG A 67 0.55 6.36 -12.79
C ARG A 67 1.20 6.43 -11.42
N PHE A 68 0.96 5.41 -10.60
CA PHE A 68 1.75 5.21 -9.40
C PHE A 68 3.12 4.58 -9.72
N LEU A 69 4.15 5.00 -9.00
CA LEU A 69 5.49 4.41 -9.00
C LEU A 69 5.88 4.06 -7.57
N ILE A 70 6.20 2.79 -7.33
CA ILE A 70 6.73 2.33 -6.04
C ILE A 70 8.24 2.41 -6.08
N ARG A 71 8.82 3.08 -5.10
CA ARG A 71 10.26 3.01 -4.77
C ARG A 71 10.41 2.29 -3.44
N SER A 72 11.49 1.52 -3.31
CA SER A 72 11.81 0.85 -2.06
C SER A 72 13.23 1.16 -1.65
N ARG A 73 13.43 1.24 -0.33
CA ARG A 73 14.75 1.13 0.31
C ARG A 73 14.65 0.09 1.42
N LEU A 74 15.76 -0.54 1.76
CA LEU A 74 15.80 -1.34 2.98
C LEU A 74 15.50 -0.45 4.19
N PHE A 75 14.80 -1.01 5.17
CA PHE A 75 14.76 -0.42 6.51
C PHE A 75 16.18 -0.39 7.10
N THR A 76 16.45 0.59 7.95
CA THR A 76 17.63 0.52 8.83
C THR A 76 17.44 -0.58 9.87
N ASP A 77 18.51 -1.00 10.53
CA ASP A 77 18.43 -2.00 11.59
C ASP A 77 17.49 -1.55 12.73
N GLU A 78 17.50 -0.25 13.08
CA GLU A 78 16.60 0.31 14.09
C GLU A 78 15.13 0.31 13.62
N GLU A 79 14.86 0.70 12.37
CA GLU A 79 13.51 0.65 11.80
C GLU A 79 12.99 -0.79 11.76
N TRP A 80 13.83 -1.74 11.35
CA TRP A 80 13.45 -3.15 11.27
C TRP A 80 13.21 -3.77 12.64
N ALA A 81 14.04 -3.47 13.64
CA ALA A 81 13.86 -3.98 15.01
C ALA A 81 12.50 -3.58 15.63
N LEU A 82 11.97 -2.41 15.25
CA LEU A 82 10.64 -1.96 15.66
C LEU A 82 9.51 -2.72 14.94
N LEU A 83 9.74 -3.11 13.69
CA LEU A 83 8.73 -3.67 12.81
C LEU A 83 8.65 -5.20 12.83
N GLU A 84 9.77 -5.90 13.03
CA GLU A 84 9.85 -7.36 12.87
C GLU A 84 8.96 -8.12 13.86
N ASN A 85 8.65 -7.51 15.00
CA ASN A 85 7.80 -8.07 16.05
C ASN A 85 6.36 -7.49 16.02
N SER A 86 6.05 -6.63 15.05
CA SER A 86 4.71 -6.06 14.91
C SER A 86 3.74 -7.08 14.32
N PRO A 87 2.47 -7.10 14.77
CA PRO A 87 1.47 -7.99 14.20
C PRO A 87 1.23 -7.67 12.73
N VAL A 88 1.19 -8.71 11.90
CA VAL A 88 0.80 -8.60 10.49
C VAL A 88 -0.71 -8.68 10.41
N LEU A 89 -1.34 -7.55 10.08
CA LEU A 89 -2.79 -7.47 9.90
C LEU A 89 -3.16 -7.86 8.47
N THR A 90 -4.21 -8.66 8.30
CA THR A 90 -4.72 -9.05 6.99
C THR A 90 -6.20 -8.71 6.81
N GLY A 91 -6.71 -8.78 5.58
CA GLY A 91 -8.13 -8.56 5.29
C GLY A 91 -9.08 -9.56 5.97
N ALA A 92 -8.55 -10.62 6.60
CA ALA A 92 -9.35 -11.55 7.40
C ALA A 92 -9.91 -10.92 8.69
N TYR A 93 -9.33 -9.80 9.15
CA TYR A 93 -9.76 -9.09 10.36
C TYR A 93 -10.84 -8.03 10.11
N GLU A 94 -11.24 -7.78 8.85
CA GLU A 94 -12.35 -6.86 8.51
C GLU A 94 -13.73 -7.55 8.47
N GLY A 95 -13.84 -8.79 8.99
CA GLY A 95 -15.05 -9.61 9.01
C GLY A 95 -15.71 -9.73 10.38
#